data_AF-A0A4E9FMZ9-F1
#
_entry.id   AF-A0A4E9FMZ9-F1
#
_cell.length_a   1.000
_cell.length_b   1.000
_cell.length_c   1.000
_cell.angle_alpha   90.00
_cell.angle_beta   90.00
_cell.angle_gamma   90.00
#
_symmetry.space_group_name_H-M   'P 1'
#
loop_
_entity.id
_entity.type
_entity.pdbx_description
1 polymer ?
#
loop_
_entity_poly.entity_id
_entity_poly.type
_entity_poly.pdbx_seq_one_letter_code
_entity_poly.pdbx_strand_id
1 'polypeptide(L)'
;MAEIMKRGMMCLKENPERYNGEVVICMDCTPCIRFVDFMVPFLEAKGLKRISTLNYMQAHFIAVFYEILNKFAPKKSFGHLTLSSNKFINCWTIGFSNRKLRLLLDFVPPYEQSQAINQTLCWYRKNGQTNKNHKKTVELK
;
A
#
# COMPACT_ATOMS: atom_id res chain seq x y z
N MET A 1 2.18 -5.90 -7.81
CA MET A 1 0.82 -6.19 -7.28
C MET A 1 -0.29 -6.25 -8.34
N ALA A 2 -0.56 -5.18 -9.11
CA ALA A 2 -1.70 -5.14 -10.04
C ALA A 2 -1.64 -6.22 -11.15
N GLU A 3 -0.46 -6.50 -11.70
CA GLU A 3 -0.29 -7.55 -12.73
C GLU A 3 -0.47 -8.97 -12.18
N ILE A 4 -0.09 -9.22 -10.92
CA ILE A 4 -0.31 -10.51 -10.26
C ILE A 4 -1.82 -10.78 -10.13
N MET A 5 -2.56 -9.77 -9.68
CA MET A 5 -4.02 -9.87 -9.54
C MET A 5 -4.67 -10.13 -10.90
N LYS A 6 -4.23 -9.42 -11.95
CA LYS A 6 -4.68 -9.66 -13.33
C LYS A 6 -4.39 -11.09 -13.78
N ARG A 7 -3.18 -11.60 -13.55
CA ARG A 7 -2.81 -12.98 -13.89
C ARG A 7 -3.68 -13.98 -13.14
N GLY A 8 -3.91 -13.78 -11.83
CA GLY A 8 -4.80 -14.63 -11.03
C GLY A 8 -6.22 -14.68 -11.58
N MET A 9 -6.79 -13.53 -11.96
CA MET A 9 -8.13 -13.47 -12.57
C MET A 9 -8.19 -14.19 -13.92
N MET A 10 -7.14 -14.08 -14.75
CA MET A 10 -7.06 -14.81 -16.02
C MET A 10 -6.99 -16.32 -15.80
N CYS A 11 -6.14 -16.79 -14.88
CA CYS A 11 -6.01 -18.20 -14.54
C CYS A 11 -7.32 -18.79 -14.01
N LEU A 12 -8.02 -18.06 -13.13
CA LEU A 12 -9.33 -18.46 -12.61
C LEU A 12 -10.39 -18.56 -13.72
N LYS A 13 -10.34 -17.65 -14.70
CA LYS A 13 -11.23 -17.68 -15.87
C LYS A 13 -10.95 -18.87 -16.78
N GLU A 14 -9.68 -19.22 -16.98
CA GLU A 14 -9.24 -20.29 -17.88
C GLU A 14 -9.43 -21.70 -17.29
N ASN A 15 -9.21 -21.88 -15.98
CA ASN A 15 -9.32 -23.18 -15.31
C ASN A 15 -9.87 -23.03 -13.88
N PRO A 16 -11.18 -22.81 -13.71
CA PRO A 16 -11.75 -22.56 -12.40
C PRO A 16 -11.55 -23.73 -11.42
N GLU A 17 -11.56 -24.98 -11.88
CA GLU A 17 -11.38 -26.16 -11.00
C GLU A 17 -10.04 -26.17 -10.29
N ARG A 18 -8.97 -25.73 -10.97
CA ARG A 18 -7.61 -25.70 -10.41
C ARG A 18 -7.36 -24.52 -9.46
N TYR A 19 -8.01 -23.38 -9.71
CA TYR A 19 -7.71 -22.12 -9.02
C TYR A 19 -8.77 -21.70 -7.99
N ASN A 20 -9.93 -22.38 -7.95
CA ASN A 20 -10.97 -22.08 -6.98
C ASN A 20 -10.51 -22.40 -5.54
N GLY A 21 -10.77 -21.49 -4.60
CA GLY A 21 -10.35 -21.63 -3.20
C GLY A 21 -8.87 -21.34 -2.92
N GLU A 22 -8.06 -21.12 -3.96
CA GLU A 22 -6.64 -20.83 -3.79
C GLU A 22 -6.39 -19.40 -3.30
N VAL A 23 -5.74 -19.29 -2.13
CA VAL A 23 -5.31 -17.99 -1.58
C VAL A 23 -3.93 -17.65 -2.12
N VAL A 24 -3.84 -16.50 -2.80
CA VAL A 24 -2.61 -15.96 -3.40
C VAL A 24 -2.33 -14.58 -2.83
N ILE A 25 -1.08 -14.37 -2.39
CA ILE A 25 -0.65 -13.12 -1.78
C ILE A 25 0.24 -12.39 -2.77
N CYS A 26 -0.24 -11.26 -3.25
CA CYS A 26 0.40 -10.51 -4.33
C CYS A 26 1.62 -9.72 -3.83
N MET A 27 2.72 -10.42 -3.50
CA MET A 27 3.99 -9.77 -3.23
C MET A 27 4.87 -9.76 -4.48
N ASP A 28 5.66 -8.72 -4.69
CA ASP A 28 6.56 -8.63 -5.85
C ASP A 28 7.98 -9.14 -5.53
N CYS A 29 8.34 -9.25 -4.24
CA CYS A 29 9.66 -9.66 -3.77
C CYS A 29 9.61 -10.64 -2.60
N THR A 30 10.62 -11.51 -2.50
CA THR A 30 10.85 -12.43 -1.37
C THR A 30 11.44 -11.76 -0.12
N PRO A 31 12.35 -10.76 -0.22
CA PRO A 31 12.84 -10.08 0.97
C PRO A 31 11.77 -9.14 1.56
N CYS A 32 11.52 -9.29 2.85
CA CYS A 32 10.66 -8.38 3.60
C CYS A 32 11.31 -7.00 3.70
N ILE A 33 10.57 -5.96 3.32
CA ILE A 33 10.94 -4.57 3.58
C ILE A 33 10.05 -4.02 4.69
N ARG A 34 10.61 -3.17 5.56
CA ARG A 34 9.78 -2.50 6.55
C ARG A 34 8.84 -1.54 5.82
N PHE A 35 7.57 -1.53 6.21
CA PHE A 35 6.56 -0.62 5.64
C PHE A 35 7.04 0.85 5.62
N VAL A 36 7.75 1.27 6.67
CA VAL A 36 8.28 2.63 6.76
C VAL A 36 9.30 2.91 5.65
N ASP A 37 10.21 1.98 5.38
CA ASP A 37 11.24 2.14 4.35
C ASP A 37 10.62 2.14 2.95
N PHE A 38 9.56 1.35 2.73
CA PHE A 38 8.77 1.39 1.49
C PHE A 38 8.11 2.76 1.25
N MET A 39 7.63 3.42 2.31
CA MET A 39 6.90 4.68 2.20
C MET A 39 7.79 5.91 2.04
N VAL A 40 9.07 5.85 2.44
CA VAL A 40 10.01 6.99 2.41
C VAL A 40 10.08 7.67 1.03
N PRO A 41 10.29 6.95 -0.09
CA PRO A 41 10.39 7.58 -1.41
C PRO A 41 9.13 8.36 -1.82
N PHE A 42 7.96 7.90 -1.38
CA PHE A 42 6.68 8.56 -1.65
C PHE A 42 6.47 9.82 -0.80
N LEU A 43 6.94 9.80 0.45
CA LEU A 43 6.93 10.99 1.33
C LEU A 43 7.83 12.07 0.76
N GLU A 44 9.06 11.70 0.36
CA GLU A 44 10.01 12.62 -0.25
C GLU A 44 9.49 13.23 -1.56
N ALA A 45 8.81 12.44 -2.40
CA ALA A 45 8.19 12.94 -3.62
C ALA A 45 7.06 13.96 -3.36
N LYS A 46 6.45 13.95 -2.17
CA LYS A 46 5.50 14.98 -1.72
C LYS A 46 6.17 16.17 -1.00
N GLY A 47 7.48 16.13 -0.80
CA GLY A 47 8.20 17.10 0.02
C GLY A 47 7.95 16.92 1.53
N LEU A 48 7.42 15.77 1.94
CA LEU A 48 7.19 15.44 3.34
C LEU A 48 8.40 14.69 3.88
N LYS A 49 8.80 15.00 5.11
CA LYS A 49 9.87 14.29 5.81
C LYS A 49 9.29 13.46 6.93
N ARG A 50 9.95 12.35 7.24
CA ARG A 50 9.66 11.56 8.43
C ARG A 50 10.03 12.40 9.66
N ILE A 51 9.05 12.69 10.50
CA ILE A 51 9.24 13.54 11.70
C ILE A 51 9.60 12.68 12.92
N SER A 52 8.91 11.56 13.12
CA SER A 52 9.07 10.75 14.32
C SER A 52 8.81 9.27 14.06
N THR A 53 9.20 8.45 15.04
CA THR A 53 8.94 7.02 15.10
C THR A 53 8.08 6.74 16.32
N LEU A 54 6.88 6.22 16.12
CA LEU A 54 6.04 5.74 17.21
C LEU A 54 6.33 4.26 17.43
N ASN A 55 6.47 3.87 18.70
CA ASN A 55 6.55 2.46 19.03
C ASN A 55 5.16 1.81 18.93
N TYR A 56 5.12 0.47 18.87
CA TYR A 56 3.87 -0.26 18.70
C TYR A 56 2.85 0.05 19.80
N MET A 57 3.28 0.09 21.07
CA MET A 57 2.39 0.35 22.20
C MET A 57 1.75 1.74 22.12
N GLN A 58 2.53 2.77 21.81
CA GLN A 58 2.03 4.13 21.58
C GLN A 58 1.02 4.16 20.44
N ALA A 59 1.37 3.56 19.29
CA ALA A 59 0.46 3.49 18.15
C ALA A 59 -0.83 2.73 18.49
N HIS A 60 -0.74 1.67 19.28
CA HIS A 60 -1.88 0.89 19.74
C HIS A 60 -2.82 1.71 20.64
N PHE A 61 -2.30 2.37 21.67
CA PHE A 61 -3.10 3.22 22.56
C PHE A 61 -3.72 4.40 21.83
N ILE A 62 -2.99 5.02 20.90
CA ILE A 62 -3.52 6.09 20.04
C ILE A 62 -4.72 5.55 19.23
N ALA A 63 -4.59 4.38 18.61
CA ALA A 63 -5.68 3.80 17.82
C ALA A 63 -6.90 3.45 18.69
N VAL A 64 -6.70 2.89 19.89
CA VAL A 64 -7.79 2.62 20.84
C VAL A 64 -8.49 3.91 21.26
N PHE A 65 -7.72 4.97 21.56
CA PHE A 65 -8.27 6.27 21.92
C PHE A 65 -9.14 6.84 20.79
N TYR A 66 -8.65 6.82 19.55
CA TYR A 66 -9.42 7.32 18.41
C TYR A 66 -10.63 6.45 18.07
N GLU A 67 -10.57 5.13 18.31
CA GLU A 67 -11.73 4.25 18.15
C GLU A 67 -12.85 4.60 19.15
N ILE A 68 -12.50 4.88 20.41
CA ILE A 68 -13.44 5.35 21.43
C ILE A 68 -13.96 6.74 21.04
N LEU A 69 -13.07 7.66 20.66
CA LEU A 69 -13.45 9.01 20.23
C LEU A 69 -14.37 8.98 19.02
N ASN A 70 -14.20 8.04 18.10
CA ASN A 70 -15.05 7.87 16.93
C ASN A 70 -16.50 7.55 17.31
N LYS A 71 -16.73 6.81 18.42
CA LYS A 71 -18.08 6.52 18.91
C LYS A 71 -18.79 7.75 19.48
N PHE A 72 -18.06 8.69 20.08
CA PHE A 72 -18.63 9.86 20.75
C PHE A 72 -18.57 11.15 19.91
N ALA A 73 -17.57 11.30 19.06
CA ALA A 73 -17.30 12.50 18.27
C ALA A 73 -16.62 12.14 16.93
N PRO A 74 -17.37 11.58 15.96
CA PRO A 74 -16.81 11.10 14.68
C PRO A 74 -16.16 12.20 13.82
N LYS A 75 -16.52 13.47 14.03
CA LYS A 75 -15.87 14.60 13.34
C LYS A 75 -14.42 14.81 13.78
N LYS A 76 -14.05 14.39 15.00
CA LYS A 76 -12.71 14.56 15.56
C LYS A 76 -11.78 13.36 15.30
N SER A 77 -12.31 12.23 14.85
CA SER A 77 -11.54 11.04 14.48
C SER A 77 -11.10 11.03 13.01
N PHE A 78 -11.57 11.98 12.20
CA PHE A 78 -11.26 12.04 10.78
C PHE A 78 -9.75 12.22 10.54
N GLY A 79 -9.17 11.36 9.68
CA GLY A 79 -7.74 11.37 9.37
C GLY A 79 -6.88 10.46 10.24
N HIS A 80 -7.45 9.82 11.26
CA HIS A 80 -6.74 8.83 12.08
C HIS A 80 -6.97 7.39 11.61
N LEU A 81 -5.98 6.54 11.84
CA LEU A 81 -6.10 5.10 11.57
C LEU A 81 -7.08 4.46 12.55
N THR A 82 -7.98 3.63 12.03
CA THR A 82 -8.85 2.79 12.86
C THR A 82 -8.03 1.73 13.60
N LEU A 83 -8.58 1.17 14.68
CA LEU A 83 -7.93 0.07 15.39
C LEU A 83 -7.68 -1.14 14.48
N SER A 84 -8.62 -1.43 13.58
CA SER A 84 -8.50 -2.52 12.60
C SER A 84 -7.35 -2.25 11.62
N SER A 85 -7.27 -1.06 11.04
CA SER A 85 -6.18 -0.68 10.13
C SER A 85 -4.82 -0.70 10.83
N ASN A 86 -4.76 -0.25 12.09
CA ASN A 86 -3.52 -0.28 12.87
C ASN A 86 -3.05 -1.72 13.15
N LYS A 87 -3.97 -2.65 13.46
CA LYS A 87 -3.66 -4.08 13.61
C LYS A 87 -3.23 -4.70 12.27
N PHE A 88 -3.87 -4.34 11.17
CA PHE A 88 -3.50 -4.83 9.85
C PHE A 88 -2.06 -4.43 9.49
N ILE A 89 -1.70 -3.17 9.66
CA ILE A 89 -0.34 -2.67 9.33
C ILE A 89 0.72 -3.33 10.21
N ASN A 90 0.47 -3.46 11.51
CA ASN A 90 1.51 -3.91 12.46
C ASN A 90 1.57 -5.43 12.67
N CYS A 91 0.44 -6.14 12.56
CA CYS A 91 0.36 -7.56 12.89
C CYS A 91 0.25 -8.47 11.66
N TRP A 92 -0.31 -7.99 10.54
CA TRP A 92 -0.57 -8.82 9.35
C TRP A 92 0.48 -8.66 8.24
N THR A 93 1.45 -7.78 8.42
CA THR A 93 2.62 -7.64 7.54
C THR A 93 3.67 -8.72 7.77
N ILE A 94 3.24 -9.94 8.11
CA ILE A 94 4.09 -11.12 8.17
C ILE A 94 4.40 -11.53 6.73
N GLY A 95 5.69 -11.56 6.38
CA GLY A 95 6.13 -11.89 5.03
C GLY A 95 5.67 -13.28 4.61
N PHE A 96 4.77 -13.35 3.64
CA PHE A 96 4.35 -14.61 3.07
C PHE A 96 5.30 -15.07 1.98
N SER A 97 5.56 -16.37 1.90
CA SER A 97 6.41 -16.90 0.84
C SER A 97 5.72 -16.72 -0.52
N ASN A 98 6.38 -15.98 -1.40
CA ASN A 98 5.96 -15.78 -2.78
C ASN A 98 6.10 -17.06 -3.64
N ARG A 99 6.58 -18.16 -3.04
CA ARG A 99 6.83 -19.42 -3.74
C ARG A 99 5.55 -20.05 -4.27
N LYS A 100 4.47 -20.04 -3.48
CA LYS A 100 3.17 -20.56 -3.92
C LYS A 100 2.67 -19.80 -5.14
N LEU A 101 2.79 -18.48 -5.13
CA LEU A 101 2.41 -17.61 -6.23
C LEU A 101 3.14 -17.95 -7.52
N ARG A 102 4.47 -18.09 -7.45
CA ARG A 102 5.30 -18.47 -8.61
C ARG A 102 4.93 -19.86 -9.14
N LEU A 103 4.72 -20.84 -8.26
CA LEU A 103 4.39 -22.20 -8.68
C LEU A 103 2.97 -22.33 -9.25
N LEU A 104 2.02 -21.55 -8.72
CA LEU A 104 0.60 -21.64 -9.09
C LEU A 104 0.26 -20.82 -10.34
N LEU A 105 0.73 -19.58 -10.41
CA LEU A 105 0.41 -18.65 -11.50
C LEU A 105 1.46 -18.59 -12.60
N ASP A 106 2.62 -19.23 -12.38
CA ASP A 106 3.82 -19.14 -13.22
C ASP A 106 4.15 -17.68 -13.60
N PHE A 107 4.04 -16.80 -12.60
CA PHE A 107 4.15 -15.37 -12.79
C PHE A 107 5.52 -14.86 -12.35
N VAL A 108 6.25 -14.29 -13.29
CA VAL A 108 7.45 -13.49 -13.03
C VAL A 108 7.07 -12.02 -13.20
N PRO A 109 7.25 -11.17 -12.16
CA PRO A 109 6.97 -9.75 -12.29
C PRO A 109 7.85 -9.14 -13.39
N PRO A 110 7.27 -8.31 -14.29
CA PRO A 110 8.00 -7.75 -15.43
C PRO A 110 9.04 -6.70 -15.02
N TYR A 111 8.88 -6.12 -13.82
CA TYR A 111 9.79 -5.13 -13.27
C TYR A 111 10.18 -5.53 -11.85
N GLU A 112 11.42 -5.23 -11.49
CA GLU A 112 11.82 -5.25 -10.09
C GLU A 112 11.06 -4.19 -9.28
N GLN A 113 10.85 -4.46 -7.99
CA GLN A 113 10.09 -3.56 -7.12
C GLN A 113 10.69 -2.14 -7.09
N SER A 114 12.02 -2.01 -7.10
CA SER A 114 12.74 -0.73 -7.16
C SER A 114 12.41 0.05 -8.45
N GLN A 115 12.43 -0.63 -9.59
CA GLN A 115 12.11 -0.05 -10.89
C GLN A 115 10.63 0.38 -10.95
N ALA A 116 9.72 -0.46 -10.48
CA ALA A 116 8.29 -0.14 -10.42
C ALA A 116 8.02 1.09 -9.53
N ILE A 117 8.69 1.18 -8.37
CA ILE A 117 8.59 2.36 -7.49
C ILE A 117 9.11 3.60 -8.22
N ASN A 118 10.28 3.54 -8.84
CA ASN A 118 10.87 4.67 -9.56
C ASN A 118 9.99 5.17 -10.71
N GLN A 119 9.42 4.27 -11.51
CA GLN A 119 8.46 4.62 -12.56
C GLN A 119 7.20 5.29 -11.98
N THR A 120 6.66 4.73 -10.90
CA THR A 120 5.50 5.31 -10.20
C THR A 120 5.80 6.71 -9.68
N LEU A 121 6.96 6.93 -9.08
CA LEU A 121 7.39 8.25 -8.59
C LEU A 121 7.60 9.24 -9.73
N CYS A 122 8.17 8.79 -10.86
CA CYS A 122 8.35 9.63 -12.04
C CYS A 122 7.00 10.08 -12.62
N TRP A 123 6.05 9.16 -12.78
CA TRP A 123 4.67 9.47 -13.17
C TRP A 123 4.00 10.42 -12.18
N TYR A 124 4.14 10.16 -10.88
CA TYR A 124 3.57 10.99 -9.82
C TYR A 124 4.10 12.42 -9.84
N ARG A 125 5.42 12.61 -10.02
CA ARG A 125 6.05 13.93 -10.13
C ARG A 125 5.56 14.69 -11.35
N LYS A 126 5.47 14.01 -12.51
CA LYS A 126 4.96 14.61 -13.76
C LYS A 126 3.52 15.09 -13.58
N ASN A 127 2.62 14.24 -13.06
CA ASN A 127 1.21 14.58 -12.93
C ASN A 127 0.88 15.50 -11.75
N GLY A 128 1.67 15.45 -10.68
CA GLY A 128 1.59 16.38 -9.56
C GLY A 128 1.92 17.82 -9.96
N GLN A 129 2.80 18.02 -10.95
CA GLN A 129 3.08 19.33 -11.54
C GLN A 129 1.92 19.81 -12.42
N THR A 130 1.31 18.93 -13.22
CA THR A 130 0.15 19.27 -14.06
C THR A 130 -1.04 19.77 -13.24
N ASN A 131 -1.34 19.11 -12.11
CA ASN A 131 -2.43 19.53 -11.21
C ASN A 131 -2.15 20.83 -10.46
N LYS A 132 -0.89 21.12 -10.10
CA LYS A 132 -0.51 22.42 -9.49
C LYS A 132 -0.60 23.55 -10.51
N ASN A 133 -0.20 23.30 -11.75
CA ASN A 133 -0.31 24.27 -12.83
C ASN A 133 -1.79 24.53 -13.18
N HIS A 134 -2.63 23.50 -13.22
CA HIS A 134 -4.06 23.65 -13.48
C HIS A 134 -4.78 24.44 -12.38
N LYS A 135 -4.47 24.20 -11.09
CA LYS A 135 -5.00 25.02 -9.97
C LYS A 135 -4.59 26.49 -10.06
N LYS A 136 -3.31 26.77 -10.40
CA LYS A 136 -2.85 28.16 -10.57
C LYS A 136 -3.56 28.88 -11.72
N THR A 137 -3.88 28.19 -12.81
CA THR A 137 -4.60 28.79 -13.94
C THR A 137 -6.09 29.07 -13.64
N VAL A 138 -6.70 28.30 -12.73
CA VAL A 138 -8.10 28.49 -12.29
C VAL A 138 -8.22 29.60 -11.24
N GLU A 139 -7.21 29.80 -10.39
CA GLU A 139 -7.18 30.92 -9.41
C GLU A 139 -6.85 32.29 -10.04
N LEU A 140 -6.38 32.31 -11.29
CA LEU A 140 -6.04 33.53 -12.05
C LEU A 140 -7.13 33.99 -13.03
N LYS A 141 -8.32 33.35 -13.01
CA LYS A 141 -9.51 33.76 -13.75
C LYS A 141 -10.63 34.12 -12.80
#